data_AF-A0A927PVT6-F1
#
_entry.id   AF-A0A927PVT6-F1
#
_cell.length_a   1.000
_cell.length_b   1.000
_cell.length_c   1.000
_cell.angle_alpha   90.00
_cell.angle_beta   90.00
_cell.angle_gamma   90.00
#
_symmetry.space_group_name_H-M   'P 1'
#
loop_
_entity.id
_entity.type
_entity.pdbx_description
1 polymer ?
#
loop_
_entity_poly.entity_id
_entity_poly.type
_entity_poly.pdbx_seq_one_letter_code
_entity_poly.pdbx_strand_id
1 'polypeptide(L)' 'MKIERIGEQLAVMIPADVAAQLGLHEGDVVEVRAADDVAGQTDRAAAIDVIRRLARPLPADYRFDRDEANAR' A
#
# COMPACT_ATOMS: atom_id res chain seq x y z
N MET A 1 10.43 19.35 -11.67
CA MET A 1 9.79 18.47 -12.66
C MET A 1 9.00 19.34 -13.62
N LYS A 2 9.14 19.11 -14.93
CA LYS A 2 8.39 19.85 -15.97
C LYS A 2 7.39 18.90 -16.61
N ILE A 3 6.19 19.41 -16.85
CA ILE A 3 5.14 18.71 -17.57
C ILE A 3 5.10 19.33 -18.97
N GLU A 4 5.22 18.49 -19.99
CA GLU A 4 5.15 18.89 -21.39
C GLU A 4 4.00 18.16 -22.08
N ARG A 5 3.41 18.77 -23.10
CA ARG A 5 2.35 18.15 -23.90
C ARG A 5 2.96 17.58 -25.18
N ILE A 6 2.78 16.29 -25.40
CA ILE A 6 3.20 15.58 -26.62
C ILE A 6 1.93 15.01 -27.27
N GLY A 7 1.47 15.65 -28.34
CA GLY A 7 0.19 15.33 -28.97
C GLY A 7 -0.98 15.52 -27.99
N GLU A 8 -1.77 14.47 -27.78
CA GLU A 8 -2.88 14.45 -26.81
C GLU A 8 -2.44 14.05 -25.39
N GLN A 9 -1.21 13.60 -25.20
CA GLN A 9 -0.69 13.09 -23.93
C GLN A 9 0.16 14.13 -23.20
N LEU A 10 0.33 13.91 -21.88
CA LEU A 10 1.26 14.67 -21.04
C LEU A 10 2.47 13.81 -20.69
N ALA A 11 3.66 14.39 -20.84
CA ALA A 11 4.92 13.79 -20.46
C ALA A 11 5.47 14.48 -19.21
N VAL A 12 5.97 13.68 -18.27
CA VAL A 12 6.68 14.16 -17.08
C VAL A 12 8.17 13.93 -17.29
N MET A 13 8.97 14.99 -17.25
CA MET A 13 10.42 14.87 -17.32
C MET A 13 10.97 14.45 -15.95
N ILE A 14 11.49 13.22 -15.89
CA ILE A 14 12.14 12.67 -14.70
C ILE A 14 13.63 13.07 -14.74
N PRO A 15 14.15 13.78 -13.73
CA PRO A 15 15.57 14.07 -13.60
C PRO A 15 16.43 12.79 -13.55
N ALA A 16 17.67 12.85 -14.07
CA ALA A 16 18.54 11.68 -14.20
C ALA A 16 18.89 11.02 -12.85
N ASP A 17 19.05 11.83 -11.79
CA ASP A 17 19.28 11.36 -10.43
C ASP A 17 18.09 10.56 -9.88
N VAL A 18 16.86 11.01 -10.14
CA VAL A 18 15.63 10.29 -9.75
C VAL A 18 15.45 9.02 -10.57
N ALA A 19 15.70 9.07 -11.89
CA ALA A 19 15.63 7.89 -12.75
C ALA A 19 16.62 6.81 -12.31
N ALA A 20 17.85 7.18 -11.96
CA ALA A 20 18.87 6.26 -11.46
C ALA A 20 18.49 5.65 -10.11
N GLN A 21 17.94 6.44 -9.17
CA GLN A 21 17.48 5.94 -7.88
C GLN A 21 16.31 4.95 -8.00
N LEU A 22 15.42 5.19 -8.96
CA LEU A 22 14.30 4.29 -9.26
C LEU A 22 14.69 3.11 -10.17
N GLY A 23 15.93 3.10 -10.69
CA GLY A 23 16.43 2.06 -11.59
C GLY A 23 15.69 2.00 -12.93
N LEU A 24 15.21 3.14 -13.42
CA LEU A 24 14.46 3.25 -14.67
C LEU A 24 15.40 3.31 -15.87
N HIS A 25 15.09 2.53 -16.90
CA HIS A 25 15.83 2.47 -18.16
C HIS A 25 14.94 2.81 -19.34
N GLU A 26 15.56 3.16 -20.47
CA GLU A 26 14.82 3.36 -21.72
C GLU A 26 14.11 2.07 -22.14
N GLY A 27 12.80 2.17 -22.40
CA GLY A 27 11.97 1.03 -22.80
C GLY A 27 11.21 0.34 -21.65
N ASP A 28 11.44 0.76 -20.39
CA ASP A 28 10.68 0.24 -19.27
C ASP A 28 9.19 0.64 -19.34
N VAL A 29 8.31 -0.33 -19.09
CA VAL A 29 6.87 -0.08 -18.93
C VAL A 29 6.59 0.22 -17.47
N VAL A 30 6.16 1.44 -17.19
CA VAL A 30 5.85 1.90 -15.84
C VAL A 30 4.37 2.23 -15.71
N GLU A 31 3.77 1.82 -14.59
CA GLU A 31 2.40 2.23 -14.23
C GLU A 31 2.48 3.40 -13.25
N VAL A 32 1.89 4.55 -13.62
CA VAL A 32 1.84 5.73 -12.75
C VAL A 32 0.47 5.77 -12.10
N ARG A 33 0.43 5.72 -10.78
CA ARG A 33 -0.81 5.86 -9.98
C ARG A 33 -0.74 7.15 -9.19
N ALA A 34 -1.86 7.87 -9.11
CA ALA A 34 -2.00 8.95 -8.14
C ALA A 34 -1.93 8.33 -6.75
N ALA A 35 -0.99 8.79 -5.93
CA ALA A 35 -1.05 8.53 -4.50
C ALA A 35 -2.15 9.44 -3.94
N ASP A 36 -3.39 8.99 -4.00
CA ASP A 36 -4.41 9.50 -3.10
C ASP A 36 -3.88 9.26 -1.68
N ASP A 37 -4.00 10.29 -0.84
CA ASP A 37 -3.48 10.43 0.52
C ASP A 37 -3.06 9.10 1.17
N VAL A 38 -1.82 9.05 1.68
CA VAL A 38 -1.16 7.87 2.25
C VAL A 38 -1.88 7.44 3.53
N ALA A 39 -3.05 6.85 3.37
CA ALA A 39 -3.92 6.27 4.37
C ALA A 39 -4.40 4.92 3.84
N GLY A 40 -3.45 3.99 3.71
CA GLY A 40 -3.68 2.56 3.80
C GLY A 40 -4.86 2.01 3.01
N GLN A 41 -4.74 1.93 1.68
CA GLN A 41 -5.44 0.87 0.96
C GLN A 41 -4.77 -0.46 1.31
N THR A 42 -5.01 -0.95 2.52
CA THR A 42 -4.91 -2.39 2.75
C THR A 42 -6.10 -2.97 2.01
N ASP A 43 -5.87 -3.69 0.92
CA ASP A 43 -6.91 -4.50 0.30
C ASP A 43 -7.61 -5.27 1.42
N ARG A 44 -8.92 -5.06 1.57
CA ARG A 44 -9.72 -5.69 2.62
C ARG A 44 -9.54 -7.20 2.59
N ALA A 45 -9.37 -7.80 1.42
CA ALA A 45 -9.07 -9.22 1.27
C ALA A 45 -7.70 -9.56 1.89
N ALA A 46 -6.65 -8.81 1.54
CA ALA A 46 -5.31 -9.00 2.11
C ALA A 46 -5.28 -8.80 3.65
N ALA A 47 -6.02 -7.81 4.18
CA ALA A 47 -6.15 -7.60 5.62
C ALA A 47 -6.79 -8.81 6.32
N ILE A 48 -7.87 -9.35 5.74
CA ILE A 48 -8.56 -10.53 6.27
C ILE A 48 -7.63 -11.76 6.25
N ASP A 49 -6.81 -11.93 5.22
CA ASP A 49 -5.88 -13.06 5.14
C ASP A 49 -4.75 -12.97 6.18
N VAL A 50 -4.28 -11.76 6.50
CA VAL A 50 -3.36 -11.54 7.61
C VAL A 50 -4.00 -11.92 8.95
N ILE A 51 -5.24 -11.48 9.19
CA ILE A 51 -5.99 -11.82 10.42
C ILE A 51 -6.15 -13.34 10.55
N ARG A 52 -6.53 -14.02 9.46
CA ARG A 52 -6.67 -15.49 9.44
C ARG A 52 -5.36 -16.20 9.74
N ARG A 53 -4.24 -15.74 9.19
CA ARG A 53 -2.91 -16.31 9.46
C ARG A 53 -2.50 -16.19 10.93
N LEU A 54 -2.92 -15.12 11.58
CA LEU A 54 -2.61 -14.86 12.99
C LEU A 54 -3.60 -15.53 13.96
N ALA A 55 -4.71 -16.07 13.47
CA ALA A 55 -5.68 -16.77 14.29
C ALA A 55 -5.06 -18.04 14.91
N ARG A 56 -5.03 -18.09 16.24
CA ARG A 56 -4.66 -19.28 17.03
C ARG A 56 -5.91 -19.83 17.71
N PRO A 57 -6.06 -21.16 17.83
CA PRO A 57 -7.19 -21.75 18.54
C PRO A 57 -7.18 -21.27 20.01
N LEU A 58 -8.33 -20.77 20.45
CA LEU A 58 -8.56 -20.43 21.85
C LEU A 58 -8.88 -21.71 22.64
N PRO A 59 -8.59 -21.74 23.95
CA PRO A 59 -9.04 -22.83 24.83
C PRO A 59 -10.54 -23.10 24.70
N ALA A 60 -10.95 -24.36 24.93
CA ALA A 60 -12.34 -24.78 24.76
C ALA A 60 -13.32 -24.06 25.72
N ASP A 61 -12.81 -23.56 26.84
CA ASP A 61 -13.49 -22.83 27.89
C ASP A 61 -13.26 -21.30 27.82
N TYR A 62 -12.53 -20.82 26.80
CA TYR A 62 -12.25 -19.39 26.68
C TYR A 62 -13.54 -18.59 26.46
N ARG A 63 -13.78 -17.65 27.38
CA ARG A 63 -14.84 -16.66 27.28
C ARG A 63 -14.24 -15.28 27.43
N PHE A 64 -14.41 -14.44 26.42
CA PHE A 64 -14.00 -13.04 26.51
C PHE A 64 -14.98 -12.26 27.42
N ASP A 65 -14.47 -11.71 28.52
CA ASP A 65 -15.19 -10.78 29.39
C ASP A 65 -14.55 -9.40 29.27
N ARG A 66 -15.35 -8.42 28.83
CA ARG A 66 -14.89 -7.07 28.57
C ARG A 66 -14.60 -6.31 29.87
N ASP A 67 -15.39 -6.53 30.90
CA ASP A 67 -15.29 -5.75 32.14
C ASP A 67 -14.10 -6.27 32.95
N GLU A 68 -13.87 -7.59 32.95
CA GLU A 68 -12.64 -8.21 33.47
C GLU A 68 -11.38 -7.70 32.75
N ALA A 69 -11.39 -7.65 31.42
CA ALA A 69 -10.25 -7.20 30.62
C ALA A 69 -9.91 -5.71 30.80
N ASN A 70 -10.89 -4.89 31.20
CA ASN A 70 -10.75 -3.45 31.38
C ASN A 70 -10.61 -3.02 32.86
N ALA A 71 -10.50 -3.96 33.81
CA ALA A 71 -10.38 -3.67 35.25
C ALA A 71 -9.01 -3.08 35.68
N ARG A 72 -8.37 -2.28 34.82
CA ARG A 72 -7.09 -1.62 35.07
C ARG A 72 -7.24 -0.33 35.88
#